data_AF-A0A924CDX6-F1
#
_entry.id   AF-A0A924CDX6-F1
#
_cell.length_a   1.000
_cell.length_b   1.000
_cell.length_c   1.000
_cell.angle_alpha   90.00
_cell.angle_beta   90.00
_cell.angle_gamma   90.00
#
_symmetry.space_group_name_H-M   'P 1'
#
loop_
_entity.id
_entity.type
_entity.pdbx_description
1 polymer ?
#
loop_
_entity_poly.entity_id
_entity_poly.type
_entity_poly.pdbx_seq_one_letter_code
_entity_poly.pdbx_strand_id
1 'polypeptide(L)' 'MPTIQQLVRKGREIIKAKSKSRALDACPQRRGVCTRVYTTTP' A
#
# COMPACT_ATOMS: atom_id res chain seq x y z
N MET A 1 -18.02 -12.76 18.99
CA MET A 1 -18.90 -12.55 17.84
C MET A 1 -19.79 -11.34 18.14
N PRO A 2 -19.70 -10.23 17.39
CA PRO A 2 -20.38 -8.99 17.78
C PRO A 2 -21.88 -9.01 17.45
N THR A 3 -22.70 -8.38 18.29
CA THR A 3 -24.16 -8.27 18.11
C THR A 3 -24.50 -7.13 17.13
N ILE A 4 -25.72 -7.15 16.55
CA ILE A 4 -26.16 -6.12 15.60
C ILE A 4 -26.12 -4.72 16.25
N GLN A 5 -26.55 -4.60 17.51
CA GLN A 5 -26.51 -3.33 18.24
C GLN A 5 -25.08 -2.81 18.46
N GLN A 6 -24.08 -3.70 18.58
CA GLN A 6 -22.67 -3.30 18.67
C GLN A 6 -22.19 -2.73 17.33
N LEU A 7 -22.57 -3.34 16.20
CA LEU A 7 -22.20 -2.87 14.86
C LEU A 7 -22.91 -1.56 14.48
N VAL A 8 -24.16 -1.36 14.94
CA VAL A 8 -24.90 -0.10 14.74
C VAL A 8 -24.24 1.06 15.51
N ARG A 9 -23.74 0.82 16.73
CA ARG A 9 -23.04 1.85 17.53
C ARG A 9 -21.59 2.04 17.11
N LYS A 10 -20.91 0.97 16.67
CA LYS A 10 -19.52 0.95 16.21
C LYS A 10 -19.40 0.05 14.98
N GLY A 11 -19.38 0.66 13.81
CA GLY A 11 -19.19 -0.04 12.54
C GLY A 11 -17.84 -0.78 12.48
N ARG A 12 -17.70 -1.70 11.53
CA ARG A 12 -16.41 -2.34 11.27
C ARG A 12 -15.48 -1.36 10.58
N GLU A 13 -14.24 -1.29 11.04
CA GLU A 13 -13.19 -0.50 10.38
C GLU A 13 -12.52 -1.34 9.29
N ILE A 14 -12.28 -0.70 8.15
CA ILE A 14 -11.51 -1.31 7.06
C ILE A 14 -10.03 -1.04 7.32
N ILE A 15 -9.24 -2.10 7.40
CA ILE A 15 -7.79 -2.00 7.54
C ILE A 15 -7.20 -1.50 6.21
N LYS A 16 -6.64 -0.28 6.20
CA LYS A 16 -6.00 0.29 5.02
C LYS A 16 -4.60 -0.31 4.85
N ALA A 17 -4.38 -1.03 3.75
CA ALA A 17 -3.06 -1.53 3.37
C ALA A 17 -2.28 -0.47 2.58
N LYS A 18 -0.97 -0.35 2.85
CA LYS A 18 -0.05 0.49 2.06
C LYS A 18 0.56 -0.34 0.93
N SER A 19 0.67 0.25 -0.26
CA SER A 19 1.41 -0.39 -1.35
C SER A 19 2.91 -0.42 -1.02
N LYS A 20 3.55 -1.58 -1.26
CA LYS A 20 5.01 -1.71 -1.20
C LYS A 20 5.70 -0.94 -2.32
N SER A 21 4.99 -0.70 -3.43
CA SER A 21 5.51 -0.05 -4.63
C SER A 21 4.92 1.36 -4.79
N ARG A 22 5.27 2.27 -3.87
CA ARG A 22 4.73 3.64 -3.87
C ARG A 22 5.09 4.44 -5.11
N ALA A 23 6.30 4.26 -5.64
CA ALA A 23 6.78 5.02 -6.80
C ALA A 23 5.95 4.78 -8.08
N LEU A 24 5.19 3.69 -8.17
CA LEU A 24 4.41 3.35 -9.36
C LEU A 24 3.05 4.08 -9.46
N ASP A 25 2.55 4.73 -8.40
CA ASP A 25 1.21 5.36 -8.36
C ASP A 25 0.11 4.62 -9.15
N ALA A 26 -0.03 3.31 -8.88
CA ALA A 26 -1.02 2.43 -9.51
C ALA A 26 -0.91 2.26 -11.04
N CYS A 27 0.19 2.66 -11.68
CA CYS A 27 0.49 2.29 -13.07
C CYS A 27 1.40 1.04 -13.13
N PRO A 28 1.34 0.24 -14.21
CA PRO A 28 2.14 -0.97 -14.32
C PRO A 28 3.65 -0.68 -14.41
N GLN A 29 4.05 0.42 -15.06
CA GLN A 29 5.45 0.79 -15.31
C GLN A 29 5.59 2.33 -15.37
N ARG A 30 6.73 2.86 -14.91
CA ARG A 30 7.12 4.27 -15.08
C ARG A 30 8.49 4.41 -15.70
N ARG A 31 8.63 5.37 -16.62
CA ARG A 31 9.93 5.76 -17.21
C ARG A 31 10.70 6.63 -16.23
N GLY A 32 12.02 6.46 -16.18
CA GLY A 32 12.93 7.25 -15.36
C GLY A 32 14.34 7.28 -15.97
N VAL A 33 15.18 8.20 -15.49
CA VAL A 33 16.59 8.34 -15.89
C VAL A 33 17.49 7.97 -14.71
N CYS A 34 18.56 7.23 -14.95
CA CYS A 34 19.50 6.81 -13.91
C CYS A 34 20.28 8.02 -13.38
N THR A 35 20.29 8.21 -12.06
CA THR A 35 21.09 9.26 -11.39
C THR A 35 22.52 8.79 -11.08
N ARG A 36 22.73 7.50 -10.86
CA ARG A 36 24.03 6.87 -10.60
C ARG A 36 24.03 5.43 -11.10
N VAL A 37 25.16 4.97 -11.63
CA VAL A 37 25.38 3.57 -12.04
C VAL A 37 26.54 3.00 -11.23
N TYR A 38 26.32 1.90 -10.52
CA TYR A 38 27.32 1.22 -9.67
C TYR A 38 26.94 -0.25 -9.43
N THR A 39 27.84 -1.03 -8.84
CA THR A 39 27.64 -2.46 -8.52
C THR A 39 27.43 -2.67 -7.00
N THR A 40 26.65 -3.70 -6.64
CA THR A 40 26.37 -4.09 -5.24
C THR A 40 26.66 -5.58 -5.05
N THR A 41 27.26 -5.95 -3.92
CA THR A 41 27.35 -7.35 -3.48
C THR A 41 26.01 -7.79 -2.88
N PRO A 42 25.59 -9.06 -3.08
CA PRO A 42 24.28 -9.56 -2.65
C PRO A 42 24.13 -9.64 -1.12
#